data_AF-A0A176THV0-F1
#
_entry.id   AF-A0A176THV0-F1
#
_cell.length_a   1.000
_cell.length_b   1.000
_cell.length_c   1.000
_cell.angle_alpha   90.00
_cell.angle_beta   90.00
_cell.angle_gamma   90.00
#
_symmetry.space_group_name_H-M   'P 1'
#
loop_
_entity.id
_entity.type
_entity.pdbx_description
1 polymer ?
#
loop_
_entity_poly.entity_id
_entity_poly.type
_entity_poly.pdbx_seq_one_letter_code
_entity_poly.pdbx_strand_id
1 'polypeptide(L)'
;MISEKKINSQHTWVAINQPTQAEIAKIIHHYQVTEEMLGYAIDPNERARIETDRDANIFLIIFDVLSKDITDSGSTEPIGIMLVNDYILTFTRTSTEFVEKLFDQQLSSALAHAKNEVTPLTIIFRTLYKLSVQYFDAVTNINRQRQQIQKTMLHRISRRSISDMLHLETSLVYYLTSLKTNNALLTSMNRMQEIQMTKDQHEQLEDVIVESQQGEEMAQLATDIIERVASANSNILDSDLNNTMKFLTVFSIVLAVPSIVFGFFGQNVLIPFSHSVLGWEITIFITIILILIVLLVLNFNNFFKK
;
A
#
# COMPACT_ATOMS: atom_id res chain seq x y z
N MET A 1 22.95 -19.56 5.64
CA MET A 1 23.86 -19.41 6.82
C MET A 1 23.06 -19.83 8.04
N ILE A 2 23.53 -20.83 8.78
CA ILE A 2 22.85 -21.36 9.97
C ILE A 2 23.58 -20.87 11.22
N SER A 3 22.86 -20.27 12.17
CA SER A 3 23.41 -19.87 13.46
C SER A 3 22.57 -20.43 14.61
N GLU A 4 23.20 -20.83 15.71
CA GLU A 4 22.52 -21.47 16.83
C GLU A 4 22.80 -20.73 18.14
N LYS A 5 21.77 -20.63 19.00
CA LYS A 5 21.87 -20.03 20.33
C LYS A 5 20.92 -20.71 21.30
N LYS A 6 21.41 -21.06 22.48
CA LYS A 6 20.58 -21.69 23.53
C LYS A 6 19.58 -20.70 24.11
N ILE A 7 18.33 -21.17 24.29
CA ILE A 7 17.26 -20.42 24.96
C ILE A 7 17.21 -20.82 26.44
N ASN A 8 17.28 -22.11 26.72
CA ASN A 8 17.35 -22.65 28.08
C ASN A 8 18.10 -23.99 28.05
N SER A 9 18.03 -24.76 29.15
CA SER A 9 18.72 -26.05 29.26
C SER A 9 18.24 -27.10 28.25
N GLN A 10 17.00 -26.97 27.76
CA GLN A 10 16.37 -27.90 26.84
C GLN A 10 16.33 -27.32 25.42
N HIS A 11 15.98 -26.04 25.26
CA HIS A 11 15.62 -25.46 23.98
C HIS A 11 16.75 -24.67 23.30
N THR A 12 16.87 -24.82 21.98
CA THR A 12 17.86 -24.11 21.15
C THR A 12 17.19 -23.38 19.99
N TRP A 13 17.51 -22.10 19.81
CA TRP A 13 17.12 -21.32 18.65
C TRP A 13 18.14 -21.52 17.52
N VAL A 14 17.65 -21.70 16.30
CA VAL A 14 18.41 -21.82 15.07
C VAL A 14 17.90 -20.80 14.05
N ALA A 15 18.75 -19.85 13.67
CA ALA A 15 18.46 -18.91 12.59
C ALA A 15 18.94 -19.47 11.26
N ILE A 16 18.05 -19.51 10.27
CA ILE A 16 18.29 -20.07 8.95
C ILE A 16 17.97 -19.00 7.91
N ASN A 17 19.01 -18.38 7.37
CA ASN A 17 18.88 -17.42 6.28
C ASN A 17 19.08 -18.12 4.92
N GLN A 18 18.03 -18.08 4.09
CA GLN A 18 17.99 -18.55 2.70
C GLN A 18 18.78 -19.85 2.47
N PRO A 19 18.29 -21.00 2.97
CA PRO A 19 19.04 -22.24 2.96
C PRO A 19 19.29 -22.74 1.55
N THR A 20 20.51 -23.21 1.30
CA THR A 20 20.89 -23.90 0.07
C THR A 20 20.30 -25.32 0.04
N GLN A 21 20.23 -25.94 -1.14
CA GLN A 21 19.73 -27.32 -1.28
C GLN A 21 20.49 -28.34 -0.39
N ALA A 22 21.79 -28.13 -0.20
CA ALA A 22 22.59 -28.96 0.68
C ALA A 22 22.28 -28.73 2.17
N GLU A 23 21.93 -27.50 2.56
CA GLU A 23 21.49 -27.16 3.93
C GLU A 23 20.07 -27.68 4.20
N ILE A 24 19.18 -27.65 3.21
CA ILE A 24 17.81 -28.20 3.30
C ILE A 24 17.87 -29.69 3.71
N ALA A 25 18.68 -30.50 3.03
CA ALA A 25 18.84 -31.91 3.37
C ALA A 25 19.39 -32.12 4.80
N LYS A 26 20.29 -31.24 5.26
CA LYS A 26 20.81 -31.26 6.63
C LYS A 26 19.73 -30.90 7.65
N ILE A 27 18.89 -29.91 7.36
CA ILE A 27 17.82 -29.45 8.25
C ILE A 27 16.81 -30.58 8.48
N ILE A 28 16.38 -31.24 7.39
CA ILE A 28 15.45 -32.38 7.44
C ILE A 28 16.01 -33.49 8.33
N HIS A 29 17.24 -33.92 8.07
CA HIS A 29 17.82 -35.06 8.78
C HIS A 29 18.20 -34.72 10.24
N HIS A 30 18.74 -33.53 10.50
CA HIS A 30 19.26 -33.17 11.82
C HIS A 30 18.16 -32.76 12.79
N TYR A 31 17.24 -31.89 12.37
CA TYR A 31 16.16 -31.39 13.23
C TYR A 31 14.87 -32.21 13.12
N GLN A 32 14.85 -33.26 12.28
CA GLN A 32 13.70 -34.17 12.09
C GLN A 32 12.46 -33.43 11.55
N VAL A 33 12.66 -32.48 10.64
CA VAL A 33 11.58 -31.71 9.99
C VAL A 33 11.09 -32.43 8.74
N THR A 34 9.78 -32.44 8.50
CA THR A 34 9.19 -33.03 7.28
C THR A 34 9.44 -32.14 6.06
N GLU A 35 9.59 -32.75 4.87
CA GLU A 35 9.80 -32.01 3.62
C GLU A 35 8.67 -31.01 3.33
N GLU A 36 7.43 -31.39 3.66
CA GLU A 36 6.25 -30.55 3.50
C GLU A 36 6.32 -29.28 4.37
N MET A 37 6.58 -29.44 5.67
CA MET A 37 6.67 -28.30 6.61
C MET A 37 7.83 -27.38 6.28
N LEU A 38 8.98 -27.95 5.87
CA LEU A 38 10.11 -27.14 5.42
C LEU A 38 9.79 -26.40 4.11
N GLY A 39 9.05 -27.04 3.19
CA GLY A 39 8.57 -26.43 1.96
C GLY A 39 7.74 -25.18 2.22
N TYR A 40 6.75 -25.27 3.11
CA TYR A 40 5.95 -24.12 3.53
C TYR A 40 6.80 -23.03 4.20
N ALA A 41 7.74 -23.41 5.07
CA ALA A 41 8.55 -22.46 5.81
C ALA A 41 9.53 -21.62 4.96
N ILE A 42 9.91 -22.12 3.77
CA ILE A 42 10.84 -21.44 2.86
C ILE A 42 10.16 -20.84 1.62
N ASP A 43 8.86 -21.05 1.39
CA ASP A 43 8.17 -20.52 0.20
C ASP A 43 7.98 -19.00 0.30
N PRO A 44 8.49 -18.20 -0.66
CA PRO A 44 8.36 -16.74 -0.64
C PRO A 44 6.93 -16.23 -0.83
N ASN A 45 6.01 -17.06 -1.31
CA ASN A 45 4.63 -16.70 -1.59
C ASN A 45 3.63 -17.41 -0.66
N GLU A 46 4.12 -18.04 0.40
CA GLU A 46 3.27 -18.69 1.40
C GLU A 46 2.42 -17.64 2.13
N ARG A 47 1.20 -18.02 2.49
CA ARG A 47 0.28 -17.13 3.20
C ARG A 47 0.49 -17.29 4.70
N ALA A 48 0.42 -16.19 5.44
CA ALA A 48 0.46 -16.27 6.90
C ALA A 48 -0.64 -17.20 7.44
N ARG A 49 -0.22 -18.29 8.09
CA ARG A 49 -1.07 -19.29 8.73
C ARG A 49 -0.28 -20.09 9.77
N ILE A 50 -1.01 -20.89 10.54
CA ILE A 50 -0.43 -21.90 11.42
C ILE A 50 -0.69 -23.25 10.79
N GLU A 51 0.34 -24.09 10.78
CA GLU A 51 0.27 -25.46 10.31
C GLU A 51 0.87 -26.38 11.38
N THR A 52 0.20 -27.51 11.65
CA THR A 52 0.63 -28.45 12.69
C THR A 52 0.75 -29.85 12.11
N ASP A 53 1.92 -30.45 12.22
CA ASP A 53 2.12 -31.88 11.96
C ASP A 53 2.08 -32.62 13.29
N ARG A 54 0.99 -33.35 13.55
CA ARG A 54 0.82 -34.08 14.80
C ARG A 54 1.69 -35.33 14.88
N ASP A 55 2.01 -35.95 13.75
CA ASP A 55 2.78 -37.18 13.70
C ASP A 55 4.28 -36.87 13.93
N ALA A 56 4.74 -35.74 13.39
CA ALA A 56 6.12 -35.28 13.56
C ALA A 56 6.32 -34.29 14.73
N ASN A 57 5.25 -33.92 15.44
CA ASN A 57 5.27 -32.91 16.52
C ASN A 57 5.89 -31.57 16.06
N ILE A 58 5.48 -31.11 14.87
CA ILE A 58 5.95 -29.85 14.27
C ILE A 58 4.83 -28.82 14.37
N PHE A 59 5.18 -27.63 14.83
CA PHE A 59 4.31 -26.48 14.82
C PHE A 59 4.95 -25.35 14.02
N LEU A 60 4.34 -25.00 12.88
CA LEU A 60 4.84 -23.98 11.98
C LEU A 60 3.95 -22.74 12.03
N ILE A 61 4.57 -21.59 12.20
CA ILE A 61 3.97 -20.26 12.09
C ILE A 61 4.58 -19.62 10.84
N ILE A 62 3.75 -19.29 9.85
CA ILE A 62 4.14 -18.41 8.75
C ILE A 62 3.59 -17.02 9.07
N PHE A 63 4.45 -16.00 9.13
CA PHE A 63 4.04 -14.64 9.49
C PHE A 63 4.58 -13.64 8.48
N ASP A 64 3.76 -12.71 8.02
CA ASP A 64 4.18 -11.70 7.04
C ASP A 64 4.86 -10.52 7.73
N VAL A 65 6.05 -10.14 7.26
CA VAL A 65 6.81 -9.00 7.77
C VAL A 65 7.11 -7.99 6.67
N LEU A 66 7.43 -6.75 7.06
CA LEU A 66 7.89 -5.73 6.13
C LEU A 66 9.23 -6.16 5.50
N SER A 67 9.32 -6.08 4.17
CA SER A 67 10.56 -6.35 3.43
C SER A 67 11.47 -5.12 3.45
N LYS A 68 12.78 -5.33 3.63
CA LYS A 68 13.79 -4.27 3.59
C LYS A 68 14.15 -3.84 2.16
N ASP A 69 13.78 -4.62 1.14
CA ASP A 69 14.09 -4.27 -0.25
C ASP A 69 13.21 -3.11 -0.74
N ILE A 70 13.80 -1.92 -0.60
CA ILE A 70 13.26 -0.62 -0.97
C ILE A 70 13.79 -0.32 -2.36
N THR A 71 13.06 -0.71 -3.42
CA THR A 71 13.31 -0.17 -4.75
C THR A 71 12.13 0.50 -5.43
N ASP A 72 10.91 0.51 -4.86
CA ASP A 72 9.90 1.56 -5.15
C ASP A 72 8.52 1.35 -4.49
N SER A 73 8.27 0.19 -3.89
CA SER A 73 7.00 -0.13 -3.25
C SER A 73 7.27 -0.90 -1.97
N GLY A 74 6.79 -0.40 -0.83
CA GLY A 74 6.83 -1.13 0.43
C GLY A 74 6.17 -2.49 0.23
N SER A 75 6.96 -3.55 0.32
CA SER A 75 6.52 -4.94 0.13
C SER A 75 6.52 -5.66 1.47
N THR A 76 5.77 -6.75 1.53
CA THR A 76 5.80 -7.71 2.63
C THR A 76 6.34 -9.05 2.12
N GLU A 77 6.94 -9.82 3.03
CA GLU A 77 7.41 -11.17 2.75
C GLU A 77 7.16 -12.07 3.97
N PRO A 78 6.81 -13.35 3.77
CA PRO A 78 6.62 -14.28 4.86
C PRO A 78 7.95 -14.69 5.50
N ILE A 79 7.92 -14.91 6.82
CA ILE A 79 8.93 -15.64 7.57
C ILE A 79 8.32 -16.91 8.15
N GLY A 80 9.12 -17.97 8.24
CA GLY A 80 8.74 -19.20 8.93
C GLY A 80 9.32 -19.24 10.34
N ILE A 81 8.50 -19.56 11.34
CA ILE A 81 8.94 -19.89 12.69
C ILE A 81 8.41 -21.28 13.02
N MET A 82 9.31 -22.24 13.16
CA MET A 82 8.96 -23.64 13.37
C MET A 82 9.43 -24.08 14.76
N LEU A 83 8.54 -24.66 15.54
CA LEU A 83 8.89 -25.42 16.73
C LEU A 83 8.88 -26.90 16.37
N VAL A 84 10.01 -27.56 16.61
CA VAL A 84 10.18 -28.99 16.36
C VAL A 84 11.05 -29.58 17.47
N ASN A 85 10.51 -30.53 18.22
CA ASN A 85 11.17 -31.08 19.41
C ASN A 85 11.63 -29.96 20.37
N ASP A 86 12.93 -29.88 20.65
CA ASP A 86 13.55 -28.86 21.49
C ASP A 86 14.10 -27.65 20.69
N TYR A 87 13.82 -27.57 19.39
CA TYR A 87 14.37 -26.54 18.50
C TYR A 87 13.32 -25.51 18.09
N ILE A 88 13.76 -24.25 18.00
CA ILE A 88 13.04 -23.19 17.31
C ILE A 88 13.84 -22.83 16.07
N LEU A 89 13.29 -23.10 14.89
CA LEU A 89 13.90 -22.76 13.62
C LEU A 89 13.23 -21.50 13.08
N THR A 90 13.99 -20.44 12.80
CA THR A 90 13.48 -19.24 12.13
C THR A 90 14.04 -19.18 10.72
N PHE A 91 13.17 -19.18 9.72
CA PHE A 91 13.48 -19.16 8.30
C PHE A 91 13.30 -17.73 7.77
N THR A 92 14.38 -17.13 7.31
CA THR A 92 14.39 -15.76 6.77
C THR A 92 15.07 -15.69 5.40
N ARG A 93 14.91 -14.54 4.75
CA ARG A 93 15.52 -14.20 3.45
C ARG A 93 16.44 -12.99 3.63
N THR A 94 17.19 -12.63 2.59
CA THR A 94 18.06 -11.44 2.63
C THR A 94 17.28 -10.16 2.99
N SER A 95 16.07 -10.02 2.46
CA SER A 95 15.15 -8.90 2.72
C SER A 95 14.58 -8.90 4.14
N THR A 96 14.49 -10.05 4.81
CA THR A 96 13.90 -10.24 6.14
C THR A 96 14.92 -10.63 7.23
N GLU A 97 16.23 -10.58 6.93
CA GLU A 97 17.33 -10.94 7.86
C GLU A 97 17.28 -10.12 9.17
N PHE A 98 16.68 -8.93 9.17
CA PHE A 98 16.52 -8.13 10.38
C PHE A 98 15.69 -8.84 11.47
N VAL A 99 14.82 -9.78 11.08
CA VAL A 99 14.02 -10.60 12.01
C VAL A 99 14.94 -11.43 12.89
N GLU A 100 16.04 -11.96 12.37
CA GLU A 100 16.99 -12.74 13.16
C GLU A 100 17.64 -11.89 14.25
N LYS A 101 18.01 -10.65 13.91
CA LYS A 101 18.56 -9.68 14.87
C LYS A 101 17.54 -9.28 15.92
N LEU A 102 16.29 -9.12 15.52
CA LEU A 102 15.19 -8.82 16.43
C LEU A 102 14.95 -9.96 17.41
N PHE A 103 14.91 -11.20 16.92
CA PHE A 103 14.75 -12.40 17.73
C PHE A 103 15.90 -12.53 18.73
N ASP A 104 17.15 -12.33 18.28
CA ASP A 104 18.34 -12.36 19.14
C ASP A 104 18.30 -11.31 20.26
N GLN A 105 17.81 -10.10 19.94
CA GLN A 105 17.61 -9.04 20.92
C GLN A 105 16.55 -9.41 21.97
N GLN A 106 15.41 -9.97 21.53
CA GLN A 106 14.36 -10.41 22.46
C GLN A 106 14.85 -11.54 23.35
N LEU A 107 15.58 -12.51 22.80
CA LEU A 107 16.18 -13.61 23.54
C LEU A 107 17.20 -13.10 24.56
N SER A 108 18.13 -12.24 24.15
CA SER A 108 19.16 -11.68 25.04
C SER A 108 18.55 -10.83 26.16
N SER A 109 17.54 -10.02 25.84
CA SER A 109 16.81 -9.22 26.82
C SER A 109 16.08 -10.09 27.84
N ALA A 110 15.40 -11.15 27.37
CA ALA A 110 14.71 -12.10 28.23
C ALA A 110 15.69 -12.81 29.18
N LEU A 111 16.83 -13.29 28.67
CA LEU A 111 17.86 -13.94 29.48
C LEU A 111 18.47 -13.02 30.54
N ALA A 112 18.65 -11.73 30.22
CA ALA A 112 19.22 -10.76 31.16
C ALA A 112 18.28 -10.39 32.33
N HIS A 113 16.95 -10.48 32.12
CA HIS A 113 15.94 -10.04 33.10
C HIS A 113 15.13 -11.21 33.69
N ALA A 114 15.49 -12.45 33.35
CA ALA A 114 14.75 -13.63 33.75
C ALA A 114 14.86 -13.89 35.25
N LYS A 115 13.72 -13.78 35.97
CA LYS A 115 13.52 -14.40 37.29
C LYS A 115 13.02 -15.86 37.18
N ASN A 116 12.38 -16.21 36.05
CA ASN A 116 11.81 -17.51 35.73
C ASN A 116 12.38 -18.05 34.41
N GLU A 117 12.16 -19.33 34.10
CA GLU A 117 12.60 -19.95 32.85
C GLU A 117 11.99 -19.28 31.61
N VAL A 118 12.87 -18.92 30.66
CA VAL A 118 12.47 -18.35 29.37
C VAL A 118 11.96 -19.48 28.47
N THR A 119 10.72 -19.36 28.02
CA THR A 119 10.09 -20.34 27.13
C THR A 119 10.18 -19.92 25.66
N PRO A 120 10.21 -20.89 24.72
CA PRO A 120 10.11 -20.65 23.28
C PRO A 120 9.01 -19.66 22.87
N LEU A 121 7.77 -19.93 23.30
CA LEU A 121 6.60 -19.14 22.92
C LEU A 121 6.70 -17.69 23.40
N THR A 122 7.28 -17.44 24.57
CA THR A 122 7.48 -16.06 25.07
C THR A 122 8.40 -15.26 24.14
N ILE A 123 9.46 -15.87 23.60
CA ILE A 123 10.34 -15.16 22.65
C ILE A 123 9.65 -14.93 21.32
N ILE A 124 8.87 -15.91 20.84
CA ILE A 124 8.07 -15.78 19.63
C ILE A 124 7.08 -14.62 19.77
N PHE A 125 6.25 -14.58 20.82
CA PHE A 125 5.26 -13.52 21.00
C PHE A 125 5.89 -12.14 21.16
N ARG A 126 7.01 -12.02 21.90
CA ARG A 126 7.76 -10.75 21.98
C ARG A 126 8.28 -10.30 20.62
N THR A 127 8.71 -11.24 19.78
CA THR A 127 9.17 -10.95 18.43
C THR A 127 8.01 -10.54 17.53
N LEU A 128 6.91 -11.30 17.52
CA LEU A 128 5.69 -10.99 16.77
C LEU A 128 5.08 -9.64 17.18
N TYR A 129 5.12 -9.29 18.46
CA TYR A 129 4.70 -7.97 18.96
C TYR A 129 5.50 -6.87 18.27
N LYS A 130 6.85 -6.98 18.29
CA LYS A 130 7.73 -6.00 17.66
C LYS A 130 7.54 -5.93 16.14
N LEU A 131 7.30 -7.06 15.48
CA LEU A 131 7.01 -7.09 14.04
C LEU A 131 5.67 -6.43 13.72
N SER A 132 4.64 -6.65 14.54
CA SER A 132 3.32 -6.03 14.39
C SER A 132 3.42 -4.51 14.54
N VAL A 133 4.17 -4.03 15.53
CA VAL A 133 4.41 -2.58 15.75
C VAL A 133 5.16 -1.93 14.58
N GLN A 134 6.02 -2.64 13.84
CA GLN A 134 6.71 -2.05 12.69
C GLN A 134 5.75 -1.63 11.56
N TYR A 135 4.61 -2.32 11.40
CA TYR A 135 3.58 -1.90 10.45
C TYR A 135 3.01 -0.53 10.80
N PHE A 136 2.89 -0.17 12.09
CA PHE A 136 2.43 1.14 12.52
C PHE A 136 3.33 2.26 11.99
N ASP A 137 4.64 2.11 12.14
CA ASP A 137 5.62 3.09 11.66
C ASP A 137 5.58 3.21 10.14
N ALA A 138 5.44 2.08 9.44
CA ALA A 138 5.36 2.05 7.99
C ALA A 138 4.09 2.74 7.45
N VAL A 139 2.91 2.44 8.03
CA VAL A 139 1.64 3.09 7.67
C VAL A 139 1.67 4.59 8.01
N THR A 140 2.25 4.96 9.16
CA THR A 140 2.42 6.36 9.55
C THR A 140 3.34 7.11 8.58
N ASN A 141 4.41 6.47 8.11
CA ASN A 141 5.28 7.05 7.10
C ASN A 141 4.56 7.26 5.77
N ILE A 142 3.79 6.27 5.30
CA ILE A 142 2.95 6.42 4.10
C ILE A 142 1.97 7.58 4.26
N ASN A 143 1.30 7.68 5.41
CA ASN A 143 0.37 8.77 5.69
C ASN A 143 1.03 10.16 5.59
N ARG A 144 2.27 10.30 6.07
CA ARG A 144 3.07 11.53 5.95
C ARG A 144 3.43 11.84 4.49
N GLN A 145 3.89 10.84 3.74
CA GLN A 145 4.22 10.99 2.32
C GLN A 145 2.98 11.38 1.50
N ARG A 146 1.84 10.73 1.73
CA ARG A 146 0.55 11.08 1.10
C ARG A 146 0.19 12.53 1.35
N GLN A 147 0.27 13.00 2.60
CA GLN A 147 -0.05 14.40 2.93
C GLN A 147 0.85 15.39 2.17
N GLN A 148 2.13 15.04 1.98
CA GLN A 148 3.06 15.86 1.21
C GLN A 148 2.68 15.89 -0.27
N ILE A 149 2.38 14.73 -0.88
CA ILE A 149 1.94 14.61 -2.27
C ILE A 149 0.63 15.41 -2.48
N GLN A 150 -0.32 15.27 -1.56
CA GLN A 150 -1.60 15.98 -1.62
C GLN A 150 -1.42 17.50 -1.59
N LYS A 151 -0.52 18.03 -0.75
CA LYS A 151 -0.19 19.47 -0.73
C LYS A 151 0.36 19.95 -2.06
N THR A 152 1.18 19.14 -2.73
CA THR A 152 1.70 19.45 -4.07
C THR A 152 0.59 19.43 -5.12
N MET A 153 -0.29 18.42 -5.07
CA MET A 153 -1.41 18.27 -6.01
C MET A 153 -2.42 19.41 -5.94
N LEU A 154 -2.65 20.00 -4.75
CA LEU A 154 -3.52 21.19 -4.60
C LEU A 154 -3.09 22.38 -5.45
N HIS A 155 -1.79 22.53 -5.72
CA HIS A 155 -1.27 23.61 -6.56
C HIS A 155 -1.20 23.20 -8.03
N ARG A 156 -0.73 21.98 -8.30
CA ARG A 156 -0.60 21.43 -9.66
C ARG A 156 -0.57 19.92 -9.62
N ILE A 157 -1.56 19.29 -10.24
CA ILE A 157 -1.55 17.85 -10.49
C ILE A 157 -0.49 17.57 -11.57
N SER A 158 0.40 16.61 -11.29
CA SER A 158 1.48 16.20 -12.19
C SER A 158 1.52 14.68 -12.32
N ARG A 159 2.03 14.18 -13.45
CA ARG A 159 2.23 12.72 -13.65
C ARG A 159 3.06 12.10 -12.54
N ARG A 160 4.07 12.82 -12.06
CA ARG A 160 4.92 12.38 -10.94
C ARG A 160 4.10 12.21 -9.67
N SER A 161 3.30 13.20 -9.28
CA SER A 161 2.46 13.11 -8.09
C SER A 161 1.49 11.94 -8.15
N ILE A 162 0.92 11.66 -9.34
CA ILE A 162 0.03 10.51 -9.55
C ILE A 162 0.80 9.19 -9.38
N SER A 163 1.99 9.09 -9.98
CA SER A 163 2.88 7.92 -9.82
C SER A 163 3.23 7.70 -8.35
N ASP A 164 3.68 8.74 -7.64
CA ASP A 164 4.03 8.67 -6.23
C ASP A 164 2.84 8.19 -5.38
N MET A 165 1.63 8.66 -5.67
CA MET A 165 0.41 8.22 -4.98
C MET A 165 0.11 6.74 -5.24
N LEU A 166 0.28 6.27 -6.48
CA LEU A 166 0.09 4.86 -6.85
C LEU A 166 1.09 3.93 -6.13
N HIS A 167 2.35 4.37 -5.96
CA HIS A 167 3.34 3.62 -5.19
C HIS A 167 2.93 3.50 -3.71
N LEU A 168 2.40 4.57 -3.11
CA LEU A 168 1.87 4.54 -1.75
C LEU A 168 0.66 3.61 -1.61
N GLU A 169 -0.28 3.69 -2.56
CA GLU A 169 -1.46 2.82 -2.62
C GLU A 169 -1.05 1.35 -2.70
N THR A 170 -0.16 1.01 -3.63
CA THR A 170 0.37 -0.34 -3.81
C THR A 170 0.99 -0.86 -2.51
N SER A 171 1.80 -0.03 -1.85
CA SER A 171 2.43 -0.40 -0.58
C SER A 171 1.40 -0.66 0.53
N LEU A 172 0.35 0.17 0.64
CA LEU A 172 -0.72 -0.05 1.61
C LEU A 172 -1.51 -1.32 1.34
N VAL A 173 -1.74 -1.68 0.07
CA VAL A 173 -2.43 -2.93 -0.27
C VAL A 173 -1.63 -4.14 0.22
N TYR A 174 -0.31 -4.16 0.02
CA TYR A 174 0.55 -5.21 0.57
C TYR A 174 0.48 -5.26 2.11
N TYR A 175 0.63 -4.10 2.77
CA TYR A 175 0.60 -4.03 4.23
C TYR A 175 -0.75 -4.48 4.80
N LEU A 176 -1.86 -3.98 4.23
CA LEU A 176 -3.21 -4.34 4.64
C LEU A 176 -3.49 -5.83 4.44
N THR A 177 -3.03 -6.41 3.33
CA THR A 177 -3.20 -7.84 3.05
C THR A 177 -2.46 -8.67 4.09
N SER A 178 -1.19 -8.34 4.38
CA SER A 178 -0.37 -9.03 5.37
C SER A 178 -0.87 -8.84 6.80
N LEU A 179 -1.37 -7.65 7.15
CA LEU A 179 -1.99 -7.40 8.45
C LEU A 179 -3.25 -8.25 8.64
N LYS A 180 -4.09 -8.37 7.60
CA LYS A 180 -5.30 -9.22 7.62
C LYS A 180 -4.96 -10.70 7.80
N THR A 181 -3.98 -11.21 7.07
CA THR A 181 -3.56 -12.62 7.18
C THR A 181 -2.90 -12.90 8.52
N ASN A 182 -2.03 -12.00 9.01
CA ASN A 182 -1.44 -12.09 10.34
C ASN A 182 -2.49 -12.05 11.46
N ASN A 183 -3.48 -11.17 11.39
CA ASN A 183 -4.55 -11.09 12.38
C ASN A 183 -5.39 -12.39 12.40
N ALA A 184 -5.73 -12.92 11.21
CA ALA A 184 -6.41 -14.21 11.08
C ALA A 184 -5.58 -15.37 11.67
N LEU A 185 -4.26 -15.36 11.46
CA LEU A 185 -3.32 -16.30 12.07
C LEU A 185 -3.36 -16.20 13.59
N LEU A 186 -3.18 -15.01 14.17
CA LEU A 186 -3.06 -14.82 15.61
C LEU A 186 -4.38 -15.17 16.32
N THR A 187 -5.50 -14.76 15.73
CA THR A 187 -6.85 -15.12 16.21
C THR A 187 -7.10 -16.62 16.14
N SER A 188 -6.55 -17.31 15.12
CA SER A 188 -6.64 -18.77 15.04
C SER A 188 -5.74 -19.43 16.08
N MET A 189 -4.54 -18.91 16.33
CA MET A 189 -3.64 -19.38 17.39
C MET A 189 -4.30 -19.34 18.76
N ASN A 190 -4.95 -18.21 19.09
CA ASN A 190 -5.58 -18.02 20.40
C ASN A 190 -6.75 -18.99 20.64
N ARG A 191 -7.34 -19.55 19.58
CA ARG A 191 -8.43 -20.53 19.66
C ARG A 191 -7.95 -21.98 19.65
N MET A 192 -6.69 -22.24 19.29
CA MET A 192 -6.14 -23.59 19.25
C MET A 192 -5.88 -24.12 20.66
N GLN A 193 -6.56 -25.21 21.03
CA GLN A 193 -6.36 -25.88 22.32
C GLN A 193 -5.06 -26.72 22.37
N GLU A 194 -4.46 -26.98 21.21
CA GLU A 194 -3.27 -27.84 21.06
C GLU A 194 -2.01 -27.20 21.65
N ILE A 195 -1.98 -25.86 21.74
CA ILE A 195 -0.86 -25.12 22.32
C ILE A 195 -1.16 -24.87 23.79
N GLN A 196 -0.47 -25.59 24.67
CA GLN A 196 -0.56 -25.32 26.11
C GLN A 196 0.17 -24.03 26.43
N MET A 197 -0.59 -22.94 26.55
CA MET A 197 -0.06 -21.64 26.94
C MET A 197 -0.27 -21.40 28.44
N THR A 198 0.71 -20.76 29.08
CA THR A 198 0.54 -20.20 30.41
C THR A 198 -0.36 -18.97 30.35
N LYS A 199 -0.88 -18.52 31.49
CA LYS A 199 -1.67 -17.28 31.57
C LYS A 199 -0.90 -16.07 31.00
N ASP A 200 0.38 -15.95 31.34
CA ASP A 200 1.24 -14.87 30.87
C ASP A 200 1.47 -14.92 29.34
N GLN A 201 1.52 -16.13 28.76
CA GLN A 201 1.64 -16.32 27.31
C GLN A 201 0.35 -15.97 26.57
N HIS A 202 -0.82 -16.26 27.15
CA HIS A 202 -2.10 -15.80 26.61
C HIS A 202 -2.19 -14.28 26.59
N GLU A 203 -1.82 -13.60 27.68
CA GLU A 203 -1.78 -12.13 27.74
C GLU A 203 -0.84 -11.54 26.68
N GLN A 204 0.35 -12.14 26.51
CA GLN A 204 1.29 -11.75 25.45
C GLN A 204 0.70 -11.93 24.05
N LEU A 205 -0.03 -13.01 23.79
CA LEU A 205 -0.67 -13.23 22.49
C LEU A 205 -1.83 -12.23 22.26
N GLU A 206 -2.61 -11.93 23.29
CA GLU A 206 -3.66 -10.91 23.22
C GLU A 206 -3.08 -9.54 22.88
N ASP A 207 -1.95 -9.15 23.48
CA ASP A 207 -1.25 -7.91 23.14
C ASP A 207 -0.85 -7.88 21.65
N VAL A 208 -0.30 -8.98 21.13
CA VAL A 208 0.07 -9.07 19.70
C VAL A 208 -1.17 -8.95 18.80
N ILE A 209 -2.29 -9.57 19.17
CA ILE A 209 -3.56 -9.47 18.44
C ILE A 209 -4.05 -8.02 18.41
N VAL A 210 -4.05 -7.33 19.55
CA VAL A 210 -4.50 -5.94 19.66
C VAL A 210 -3.66 -5.02 18.77
N GLU A 211 -2.33 -5.13 18.83
CA GLU A 211 -1.43 -4.33 17.98
C GLU A 211 -1.62 -4.65 16.49
N SER A 212 -1.77 -5.94 16.14
CA SER A 212 -2.00 -6.36 14.75
C SER A 212 -3.33 -5.82 14.22
N GLN A 213 -4.39 -5.85 15.03
CA GLN A 213 -5.71 -5.32 14.66
C GLN A 213 -5.65 -3.80 14.51
N GLN A 214 -4.96 -3.09 15.41
CA GLN A 214 -4.76 -1.66 15.29
C GLN A 214 -4.01 -1.31 14.00
N GLY A 215 -2.96 -2.07 13.66
CA GLY A 215 -2.24 -1.93 12.40
C GLY A 215 -3.16 -2.10 11.19
N GLU A 216 -4.00 -3.14 11.20
CA GLU A 216 -4.99 -3.42 10.14
C GLU A 216 -5.96 -2.24 9.95
N GLU A 217 -6.56 -1.75 11.04
CA GLU A 217 -7.48 -0.62 11.02
C GLU A 217 -6.82 0.65 10.46
N MET A 218 -5.57 0.92 10.84
CA MET A 218 -4.82 2.06 10.32
C MET A 218 -4.50 1.92 8.82
N ALA A 219 -4.10 0.73 8.37
CA ALA A 219 -3.83 0.48 6.96
C ALA A 219 -5.11 0.60 6.11
N GLN A 220 -6.24 0.11 6.63
CA GLN A 220 -7.55 0.25 5.98
C GLN A 220 -7.94 1.72 5.85
N LEU A 221 -7.87 2.49 6.94
CA LEU A 221 -8.16 3.93 6.92
C LEU A 221 -7.24 4.68 5.95
N ALA A 222 -5.95 4.34 5.91
CA ALA A 222 -5.00 4.97 5.00
C ALA A 222 -5.35 4.68 3.52
N THR A 223 -5.76 3.45 3.22
CA THR A 223 -6.20 3.01 1.88
C THR A 223 -7.45 3.77 1.45
N ASP A 224 -8.49 3.78 2.30
CA ASP A 224 -9.74 4.50 2.03
C ASP A 224 -9.51 6.00 1.78
N ILE A 225 -8.58 6.62 2.49
CA ILE A 225 -8.23 8.03 2.28
C ILE A 225 -7.54 8.23 0.94
N ILE A 226 -6.58 7.37 0.55
CA ILE A 226 -5.90 7.49 -0.75
C ILE A 226 -6.90 7.36 -1.89
N GLU A 227 -7.81 6.38 -1.85
CA GLU A 227 -8.86 6.19 -2.87
C GLU A 227 -9.77 7.43 -2.98
N ARG A 228 -10.17 8.01 -1.85
CA ARG A 228 -10.97 9.24 -1.82
C ARG A 228 -10.23 10.44 -2.41
N VAL A 229 -8.92 10.58 -2.13
CA VAL A 229 -8.11 11.67 -2.68
C VAL A 229 -7.90 11.48 -4.19
N ALA A 230 -7.63 10.26 -4.66
CA ALA A 230 -7.50 9.95 -6.08
C ALA A 230 -8.81 10.27 -6.84
N SER A 231 -9.95 9.91 -6.27
CA SER A 231 -11.28 10.21 -6.84
C SER A 231 -11.54 11.71 -6.88
N ALA A 232 -11.23 12.45 -5.81
CA ALA A 232 -11.40 13.91 -5.77
C ALA A 232 -10.53 14.62 -6.81
N ASN A 233 -9.29 14.16 -7.02
CA ASN A 233 -8.39 14.72 -8.03
C ASN A 233 -8.89 14.47 -9.46
N SER A 234 -9.50 13.31 -9.72
CA SER A 234 -10.11 13.01 -11.03
C SER A 234 -11.22 14.02 -11.36
N ASN A 235 -12.07 14.35 -10.37
CA ASN A 235 -13.11 15.36 -10.53
C ASN A 235 -12.56 16.76 -10.82
N ILE A 236 -11.39 17.12 -10.26
CA ILE A 236 -10.73 18.41 -10.54
C ILE A 236 -10.21 18.43 -11.99
N LEU A 237 -9.56 17.35 -12.43
CA LEU A 237 -9.06 17.23 -13.81
C LEU A 237 -10.20 17.30 -14.83
N ASP A 238 -11.32 16.64 -14.57
CA ASP A 238 -12.51 16.71 -15.42
C ASP A 238 -13.09 18.13 -15.48
N SER A 239 -13.07 18.86 -14.37
CA SER A 239 -13.47 20.27 -14.33
C SER A 239 -12.56 21.15 -15.19
N ASP A 240 -11.24 20.95 -15.11
CA ASP A 240 -10.25 21.69 -15.92
C ASP A 240 -10.39 21.38 -17.42
N LEU A 241 -10.63 20.12 -17.78
CA LEU A 241 -10.94 19.71 -19.16
C LEU A 241 -12.22 20.37 -19.66
N ASN A 242 -13.29 20.33 -18.87
CA ASN A 242 -14.56 20.97 -19.22
C ASN A 242 -14.38 22.48 -19.40
N ASN A 243 -13.60 23.14 -18.55
CA ASN A 243 -13.29 24.56 -18.67
C ASN A 243 -12.47 24.88 -19.93
N THR A 244 -11.51 24.04 -20.28
CA THR A 244 -10.70 24.19 -21.51
C THR A 244 -11.55 23.99 -22.76
N MET A 245 -12.42 22.97 -22.78
CA MET A 245 -13.35 22.72 -23.87
C MET A 245 -14.35 23.86 -24.03
N LYS A 246 -14.88 24.39 -22.93
CA LYS A 246 -15.71 25.61 -22.94
C LYS A 246 -14.95 26.79 -23.56
N PHE A 247 -13.72 27.04 -23.14
CA PHE A 247 -12.91 28.13 -23.69
C PHE A 247 -12.71 27.99 -25.20
N LEU A 248 -12.27 26.82 -25.68
CA LEU A 248 -12.07 26.56 -27.11
C LEU A 248 -13.37 26.69 -27.91
N THR A 249 -14.50 26.25 -27.34
CA THR A 249 -15.82 26.35 -27.98
C THR A 249 -16.24 27.81 -28.13
N VAL A 250 -16.17 28.61 -27.06
CA VAL A 250 -16.49 30.04 -27.12
C VAL A 250 -15.58 30.76 -28.11
N PHE A 251 -14.28 30.50 -28.03
CA PHE A 251 -13.30 31.12 -28.93
C PHE A 251 -13.61 30.80 -30.40
N SER A 252 -13.94 29.54 -30.71
CA SER A 252 -14.29 29.11 -32.06
C SER A 252 -15.58 29.75 -32.57
N ILE A 253 -16.64 29.82 -31.75
CA ILE A 253 -17.90 30.46 -32.12
C ILE A 253 -17.69 31.95 -32.38
N VAL A 254 -16.96 32.63 -31.50
CA VAL A 254 -16.67 34.08 -31.64
C VAL A 254 -15.87 34.36 -32.92
N LEU A 255 -14.89 33.51 -33.27
CA LEU A 255 -14.13 33.65 -34.51
C LEU A 255 -14.94 33.30 -35.77
N ALA A 256 -15.91 32.39 -35.68
CA ALA A 256 -16.73 32.01 -36.83
C ALA A 256 -17.66 33.14 -37.31
N VAL A 257 -18.15 34.00 -36.40
CA VAL A 257 -19.09 35.08 -36.72
C VAL A 257 -18.52 36.07 -37.75
N PRO A 258 -17.32 36.67 -37.54
CA PRO A 258 -16.68 37.50 -38.57
C PRO A 258 -16.50 36.79 -39.90
N SER A 259 -16.03 35.53 -39.89
CA SER A 259 -15.78 34.79 -41.13
C SER A 259 -17.05 34.56 -41.94
N ILE A 260 -18.18 34.28 -41.28
CA ILE A 260 -19.48 34.13 -41.95
C ILE A 260 -19.91 35.46 -42.54
N VAL A 261 -19.87 36.55 -41.76
CA VAL A 261 -20.30 37.88 -42.23
C VAL A 261 -19.43 38.36 -43.39
N PHE A 262 -18.10 38.35 -43.24
CA PHE A 262 -17.19 38.71 -44.32
C PHE A 262 -17.30 37.76 -45.52
N GLY A 263 -17.58 36.48 -45.28
CA GLY A 263 -17.82 35.49 -46.33
C GLY A 263 -19.01 35.86 -47.22
N PHE A 264 -20.14 36.30 -46.63
CA PHE A 264 -21.29 36.79 -47.40
C PHE A 264 -21.00 38.09 -48.14
N PHE A 265 -20.32 39.05 -47.50
CA PHE A 265 -19.97 40.33 -48.13
C PHE A 265 -18.84 40.24 -49.17
N GLY A 266 -18.08 39.14 -49.17
CA GLY A 266 -17.05 38.83 -50.17
C GLY A 266 -17.57 38.05 -51.38
N GLN A 267 -18.87 37.70 -51.43
CA GLN A 267 -19.45 37.02 -52.59
C GLN A 267 -19.70 38.00 -53.74
N ASN A 268 -19.44 37.55 -54.97
CA ASN A 268 -19.72 38.31 -56.20
C ASN A 268 -21.22 38.29 -56.56
N VAL A 269 -22.10 38.57 -55.59
CA VAL A 269 -23.56 38.61 -55.74
C VAL A 269 -24.05 39.98 -55.28
N LEU A 270 -25.10 40.52 -55.91
CA LEU A 270 -25.72 41.75 -55.43
C LEU A 270 -26.33 41.53 -54.05
N ILE A 271 -25.64 42.05 -53.04
CA ILE A 271 -26.10 42.12 -51.66
C ILE A 271 -26.50 43.54 -51.28
N PRO A 272 -27.48 43.72 -50.37
CA PRO A 272 -27.86 45.03 -49.87
C PRO A 272 -26.64 45.79 -49.32
N PHE A 273 -26.55 47.10 -49.58
CA PHE A 273 -25.46 47.99 -49.14
C PHE A 273 -24.09 47.81 -49.80
N SER A 274 -23.94 46.96 -50.83
CA SER A 274 -22.67 46.77 -51.56
C SER A 274 -22.14 48.01 -52.29
N HIS A 275 -23.03 48.88 -52.78
CA HIS A 275 -22.68 50.09 -53.54
C HIS A 275 -22.64 51.37 -52.69
N SER A 276 -22.83 51.25 -51.37
CA SER A 276 -22.77 52.39 -50.44
C SER A 276 -21.34 52.67 -50.01
N VAL A 277 -20.96 53.95 -49.92
CA VAL A 277 -19.66 54.39 -49.39
C VAL A 277 -19.45 53.93 -47.94
N LEU A 278 -20.54 53.71 -47.19
CA LEU A 278 -20.53 53.23 -45.81
C LEU A 278 -20.70 51.70 -45.66
N GLY A 279 -20.70 50.95 -46.77
CA GLY A 279 -20.99 49.50 -46.73
C GLY A 279 -20.03 48.69 -45.86
N TRP A 280 -18.74 49.07 -45.83
CA TRP A 280 -17.72 48.40 -45.00
C TRP A 280 -17.94 48.66 -43.50
N GLU A 281 -18.37 49.86 -43.12
CA GLU A 281 -18.69 50.23 -41.73
C GLU A 281 -19.93 49.50 -41.22
N ILE A 282 -20.97 49.41 -42.07
CA ILE A 282 -22.20 48.66 -41.77
C ILE A 282 -21.88 47.17 -41.54
N THR A 283 -20.97 46.60 -42.34
CA THR A 283 -20.53 45.19 -42.20
C THR A 283 -19.84 44.94 -40.86
N ILE A 284 -18.95 45.85 -40.44
CA ILE A 284 -18.29 45.78 -39.12
C ILE A 284 -19.32 45.91 -38.00
N PHE A 285 -20.26 46.85 -38.12
CA PHE A 285 -21.29 47.08 -37.12
C PHE A 285 -22.19 45.85 -36.92
N ILE A 286 -22.66 45.23 -38.01
CA ILE A 286 -23.44 43.99 -37.98
C ILE A 286 -22.63 42.87 -37.32
N THR A 287 -21.35 42.74 -37.66
CA THR A 287 -20.47 41.72 -37.06
C THR A 287 -20.35 41.88 -35.55
N ILE A 288 -20.13 43.11 -35.07
CA ILE A 288 -20.03 43.40 -33.63
C ILE A 288 -21.35 43.08 -32.91
N ILE A 289 -22.49 43.45 -33.49
CA ILE A 289 -23.81 43.13 -32.92
C ILE A 289 -24.00 41.62 -32.81
N LEU A 290 -23.66 40.85 -33.86
CA LEU A 290 -23.80 39.40 -33.85
C LEU A 290 -22.88 38.74 -32.81
N ILE A 291 -21.64 39.22 -32.66
CA ILE A 291 -20.74 38.76 -31.60
C ILE A 291 -21.33 39.05 -30.22
N LEU A 292 -21.89 40.25 -29.99
CA LEU A 292 -22.51 40.62 -28.73
C LEU A 292 -23.71 39.71 -28.40
N ILE A 293 -24.57 39.43 -29.39
CA ILE A 293 -25.71 38.52 -29.24
C ILE A 293 -25.23 37.11 -28.86
N VAL A 294 -24.23 36.60 -29.56
CA VAL A 294 -23.63 35.28 -29.26
C VAL A 294 -23.09 35.23 -27.84
N LEU A 295 -22.33 36.24 -27.41
CA LEU A 295 -21.81 36.32 -26.04
C LEU A 295 -22.91 36.39 -24.98
N LEU A 296 -24.00 37.13 -25.25
CA LEU A 296 -25.15 37.21 -24.37
C LEU A 296 -25.87 35.86 -24.22
N VAL A 297 -26.08 35.13 -25.32
CA VAL A 297 -26.69 33.80 -25.32
C VAL A 297 -25.82 32.81 -24.54
N LEU A 298 -24.50 32.82 -24.77
CA LEU A 298 -23.55 31.97 -24.03
C LEU A 298 -23.55 32.28 -22.52
N ASN A 299 -23.67 33.55 -22.14
CA ASN A 299 -23.75 33.96 -20.74
C ASN A 299 -25.07 33.54 -20.08
N PHE A 300 -26.21 33.69 -20.78
CA PHE A 300 -27.52 33.29 -20.25
C PHE A 300 -27.61 31.78 -19.98
N ASN A 301 -26.96 30.97 -20.81
CA ASN A 301 -26.87 29.52 -20.60
C ASN A 301 -25.86 29.11 -19.51
N ASN A 302 -25.37 30.05 -18.67
CA ASN A 302 -24.35 29.82 -17.64
C ASN A 302 -23.07 29.16 -18.16
N PHE A 303 -22.75 29.28 -19.45
CA PHE A 303 -21.61 28.60 -20.04
C PHE A 303 -20.28 29.04 -19.40
N PHE A 304 -20.23 30.29 -18.91
CA PHE A 304 -19.07 30.89 -18.23
C PHE A 304 -19.02 30.68 -16.71
N LYS A 305 -20.03 30.06 -16.07
CA LYS A 305 -19.93 29.74 -14.64
C LYS A 305 -19.04 28.51 -14.44
N LYS A 306 -18.09 28.66 -13.50
CA LYS A 306 -17.29 27.57 -12.93
C LYS A 306 -18.18 26.61 -12.16
#